data_AF-A0A1H6LL02-F1
#
_entry.id   AF-A0A1H6LL02-F1
#
_cell.length_a   1.000
_cell.length_b   1.000
_cell.length_c   1.000
_cell.angle_alpha   90.00
_cell.angle_beta   90.00
_cell.angle_gamma   90.00
#
_symmetry.space_group_name_H-M   'P 1'
#
loop_
_entity.id
_entity.type
_entity.pdbx_description
1 polymer ?
#
loop_
_entity_poly.entity_id
_entity_poly.type
_entity_poly.pdbx_seq_one_letter_code
_entity_poly.pdbx_strand_id
1 'polypeptide(L)'
;MSERFRVRCSDAGDGTGDVYVPLPEQLLKSAGLVLGDRLSIEVRDGVIELRRLPDTAASSMALAAALRAETHRVYRRALETYLPIPSGATEHVIHELIEAGFLASHLKALCDQGKIPPAMQDRVIPLKRLVSRCKENQSLSLEESDRLFRLVHVIAMSDAVFGDQEKARRWLSKPKRQLAGRSPAELLSTSAGTHQVEELLIRVAEGLYS
;
A
#
# COMPACT_ATOMS: atom_id res chain seq x y z
N MET A 1 -4.78 -1.46 -44.72
CA MET A 1 -6.25 -1.29 -44.68
C MET A 1 -6.66 -1.39 -43.22
N SER A 2 -7.56 -0.52 -42.74
CA SER A 2 -8.07 -0.61 -41.36
C SER A 2 -9.25 -1.58 -41.34
N GLU A 3 -9.13 -2.67 -40.60
CA GLU A 3 -10.25 -3.60 -40.38
C GLU A 3 -10.99 -3.20 -39.10
N ARG A 4 -12.32 -3.35 -39.08
CA ARG A 4 -13.16 -2.99 -37.94
C ARG A 4 -14.03 -4.18 -37.54
N PHE A 5 -13.90 -4.60 -36.29
CA PHE A 5 -14.68 -5.69 -35.71
C PHE A 5 -15.65 -5.14 -34.66
N ARG A 6 -16.84 -5.75 -34.54
CA ARG A 6 -17.78 -5.48 -33.44
C ARG A 6 -17.95 -6.75 -32.62
N VAL A 7 -17.87 -6.62 -31.31
CA VAL A 7 -17.98 -7.72 -30.36
C VAL A 7 -18.99 -7.34 -29.28
N ARG A 8 -19.63 -8.35 -28.68
CA ARG A 8 -20.50 -8.13 -27.53
C ARG A 8 -19.66 -8.27 -26.27
N CYS A 9 -19.63 -7.21 -25.47
CA CYS A 9 -18.98 -7.22 -24.17
C CYS A 9 -19.84 -7.97 -23.15
N SER A 10 -19.20 -8.65 -22.21
CA SER A 10 -19.85 -9.39 -21.13
C SER A 10 -19.36 -8.91 -19.77
N ASP A 11 -20.28 -8.75 -18.82
CA ASP A 11 -19.94 -8.44 -17.43
C ASP A 11 -19.10 -9.58 -16.83
N ALA A 12 -18.09 -9.24 -16.02
CA ALA A 12 -17.24 -10.23 -15.38
C ALA A 12 -17.93 -11.06 -14.28
N GLY A 13 -19.08 -10.59 -13.78
CA GLY A 13 -19.95 -11.31 -12.85
C GLY A 13 -19.43 -11.40 -11.41
N ASP A 14 -18.33 -10.71 -11.10
CA ASP A 14 -17.65 -10.74 -9.80
C ASP A 14 -17.83 -9.45 -8.98
N GLY A 15 -18.63 -8.50 -9.48
CA GLY A 15 -18.92 -7.23 -8.80
C GLY A 15 -17.78 -6.21 -8.84
N THR A 16 -16.71 -6.47 -9.59
CA THR A 16 -15.57 -5.54 -9.75
C THR A 16 -15.88 -4.38 -10.70
N GLY A 17 -16.89 -4.54 -11.56
CA GLY A 17 -17.18 -3.62 -12.67
C GLY A 17 -16.34 -3.92 -13.93
N ASP A 18 -15.56 -5.00 -13.92
CA ASP A 18 -14.78 -5.42 -15.08
C ASP A 18 -15.66 -6.01 -16.19
N VAL A 19 -15.16 -5.90 -17.42
CA VAL A 19 -15.87 -6.33 -18.63
C VAL A 19 -14.96 -7.22 -19.48
N TYR A 20 -15.46 -8.40 -19.83
CA TYR A 20 -14.85 -9.28 -20.83
C TYR A 20 -15.18 -8.81 -22.24
N VAL A 21 -14.13 -8.50 -23.00
CA VAL A 21 -14.22 -8.14 -24.43
C VAL A 21 -13.59 -9.28 -25.24
N PRO A 22 -14.39 -10.17 -25.86
CA PRO A 22 -13.83 -11.29 -26.62
C PRO A 22 -13.18 -10.76 -27.91
N LEU A 23 -11.90 -11.04 -28.12
CA LEU A 23 -11.21 -10.71 -29.36
C LEU A 23 -11.48 -11.81 -30.42
N PRO A 24 -12.00 -11.47 -31.62
CA PRO A 24 -12.27 -12.47 -32.65
C PRO A 24 -10.99 -13.19 -33.10
N GLU A 25 -11.06 -14.50 -33.36
CA GLU A 25 -9.89 -15.26 -33.83
C GLU A 25 -9.26 -14.70 -35.11
N GLN A 26 -10.08 -14.14 -36.01
CA GLN A 26 -9.61 -13.52 -37.24
C GLN A 26 -8.78 -12.26 -36.98
N LEU A 27 -9.14 -11.48 -35.95
CA LEU A 27 -8.37 -10.33 -35.49
C LEU A 27 -7.03 -10.80 -34.90
N LEU A 28 -7.04 -11.85 -34.07
CA LEU A 28 -5.82 -12.39 -33.48
C LEU A 28 -4.85 -12.92 -34.56
N LYS A 29 -5.38 -13.65 -35.56
CA LYS A 29 -4.58 -14.18 -36.68
C LYS A 29 -4.01 -13.07 -37.56
N SER A 30 -4.80 -12.07 -37.93
CA SER A 30 -4.35 -10.94 -38.75
C SER A 30 -3.34 -10.04 -38.03
N ALA A 31 -3.48 -9.89 -36.71
CA ALA A 31 -2.52 -9.17 -35.86
C ALA A 31 -1.28 -9.99 -35.45
N GLY A 32 -1.21 -11.28 -35.84
CA GLY A 32 -0.12 -12.17 -35.46
C GLY A 32 0.00 -12.40 -33.95
N LEU A 33 -1.12 -12.30 -33.23
CA LEU A 33 -1.18 -12.46 -31.78
C LEU A 33 -1.44 -13.90 -31.39
N VAL A 34 -0.68 -14.39 -30.41
CA VAL A 34 -0.84 -15.71 -29.81
C VAL A 34 -1.15 -15.58 -28.31
N LEU A 35 -1.69 -16.64 -27.72
CA LEU A 35 -1.86 -16.72 -26.27
C LEU A 35 -0.49 -16.54 -25.60
N GLY A 36 -0.40 -15.57 -24.68
CA GLY A 36 0.84 -15.18 -24.02
C GLY A 36 1.41 -13.84 -24.49
N ASP A 37 0.98 -13.31 -25.64
CA ASP A 37 1.38 -11.97 -26.08
C ASP A 37 0.84 -10.90 -25.13
N ARG A 38 1.72 -9.97 -24.74
CA ARG A 38 1.36 -8.84 -23.88
C ARG A 38 1.04 -7.60 -24.71
N LEU A 39 -0.08 -6.97 -24.39
CA LEU A 39 -0.57 -5.78 -25.06
C LEU A 39 -0.69 -4.64 -24.04
N SER A 40 -0.31 -3.43 -24.43
CA SER A 40 -0.75 -2.23 -23.72
C SER A 40 -2.17 -1.88 -24.17
N ILE A 41 -2.99 -1.41 -23.22
CA ILE A 41 -4.36 -0.95 -23.46
C ILE A 41 -4.38 0.54 -23.19
N GLU A 42 -4.71 1.34 -24.20
CA GLU A 42 -4.97 2.78 -24.04
C GLU A 42 -6.38 3.10 -24.53
N VAL A 43 -7.09 4.01 -23.84
CA VAL A 43 -8.39 4.52 -24.29
C VAL A 43 -8.20 5.94 -24.80
N ARG A 44 -8.45 6.15 -26.09
CA ARG A 44 -8.37 7.48 -26.75
C ARG A 44 -9.67 7.73 -27.49
N ASP A 45 -10.36 8.81 -27.18
CA ASP A 45 -11.62 9.21 -27.82
C ASP A 45 -12.69 8.10 -27.86
N GLY A 46 -12.76 7.29 -26.79
CA GLY A 46 -13.70 6.16 -26.69
C GLY A 46 -13.31 4.93 -27.52
N VAL A 47 -12.11 4.91 -28.10
CA VAL A 47 -11.52 3.78 -28.82
C VAL A 47 -10.46 3.12 -27.94
N ILE A 48 -10.52 1.79 -27.82
CA ILE A 48 -9.47 1.00 -27.17
C ILE A 48 -8.37 0.72 -28.21
N GLU A 49 -7.19 1.28 -27.99
CA GLU A 49 -5.98 0.97 -28.74
C GLU A 49 -5.20 -0.14 -28.04
N LEU A 50 -4.94 -1.24 -28.76
CA LEU A 50 -4.09 -2.33 -28.31
C LEU A 50 -2.75 -2.27 -29.05
N ARG A 51 -1.64 -2.17 -28.33
CA ARG A 51 -0.29 -2.20 -28.90
C ARG A 51 0.51 -3.35 -28.33
N ARG A 52 1.19 -4.12 -29.20
CA ARG A 52 2.06 -5.23 -28.77
C ARG A 52 3.26 -4.66 -28.02
N LEU A 53 3.46 -5.11 -26.79
CA LEU A 53 4.64 -4.76 -26.02
C LEU A 53 5.80 -5.67 -26.45
N PRO A 54 7.00 -5.12 -26.76
CA PRO A 54 8.17 -5.95 -27.01
C PRO A 54 8.53 -6.75 -25.76
N ASP A 55 9.07 -7.95 -25.95
CA ASP A 55 9.33 -8.94 -24.90
C ASP A 55 10.24 -8.40 -23.77
N THR A 56 11.14 -7.48 -24.10
CA THR A 56 11.97 -6.74 -23.14
C THR A 56 11.18 -5.77 -22.26
N ALA A 57 10.19 -5.05 -22.82
CA ALA A 57 9.31 -4.17 -22.04
C ALA A 57 8.35 -4.99 -21.18
N ALA A 58 7.83 -6.11 -21.71
CA ALA A 58 7.01 -7.06 -20.97
C ALA A 58 7.76 -7.68 -19.77
N SER A 59 9.03 -8.02 -19.95
CA SER A 59 9.93 -8.53 -18.91
C SER A 59 10.25 -7.47 -17.86
N SER A 60 10.52 -6.23 -18.26
CA SER A 60 10.73 -5.11 -17.33
C SER A 60 9.48 -4.79 -16.52
N MET A 61 8.29 -4.83 -17.13
CA MET A 61 7.02 -4.62 -16.43
C MET A 61 6.68 -5.79 -15.50
N ALA A 62 6.95 -7.03 -15.91
CA ALA A 62 6.79 -8.22 -15.06
C ALA A 62 7.71 -8.14 -13.85
N LEU A 63 8.97 -7.75 -14.05
CA LEU A 63 9.94 -7.53 -12.97
C LEU A 63 9.48 -6.39 -12.05
N ALA A 64 9.01 -5.26 -12.59
CA ALA A 64 8.48 -4.16 -11.79
C ALA A 64 7.24 -4.59 -10.98
N ALA A 65 6.33 -5.37 -11.57
CA ALA A 65 5.17 -5.92 -10.89
C ALA A 65 5.56 -6.93 -9.80
N ALA A 66 6.55 -7.79 -10.07
CA ALA A 66 7.08 -8.75 -9.10
C ALA A 66 7.80 -8.04 -7.95
N LEU A 67 8.60 -7.00 -8.23
CA LEU A 67 9.25 -6.17 -7.23
C LEU A 67 8.22 -5.42 -6.38
N ARG A 68 7.14 -4.89 -6.98
CA ARG A 68 6.00 -4.30 -6.25
C ARG A 68 5.30 -5.34 -5.39
N ALA A 69 5.06 -6.55 -5.90
CA ALA A 69 4.42 -7.63 -5.16
C ALA A 69 5.28 -8.11 -3.97
N GLU A 70 6.60 -8.22 -4.15
CA GLU A 70 7.53 -8.58 -3.08
C GLU A 70 7.62 -7.46 -2.05
N THR A 71 7.70 -6.19 -2.47
CA THR A 71 7.66 -5.04 -1.56
C THR A 71 6.35 -5.01 -0.77
N HIS A 72 5.22 -5.27 -1.43
CA HIS A 72 3.92 -5.38 -0.77
C HIS A 72 3.90 -6.55 0.22
N ARG A 73 4.47 -7.72 -0.13
CA ARG A 73 4.58 -8.86 0.77
C ARG A 73 5.42 -8.54 2.01
N VAL A 74 6.56 -7.86 1.85
CA VAL A 74 7.41 -7.40 2.96
C VAL A 74 6.64 -6.43 3.84
N TYR A 75 5.93 -5.46 3.25
CA TYR A 75 5.05 -4.54 3.97
C TYR A 75 3.97 -5.27 4.79
N ARG A 76 3.24 -6.22 4.19
CA ARG A 76 2.19 -7.00 4.87
C ARG A 76 2.76 -7.84 6.02
N ARG A 77 3.95 -8.41 5.86
CA ARG A 77 4.64 -9.15 6.93
C ARG A 77 5.13 -8.22 8.05
N ALA A 78 5.57 -7.02 7.70
CA ALA A 78 5.94 -6.01 8.67
C ALA A 78 4.70 -5.57 9.49
N LEU A 79 3.56 -5.31 8.84
CA LEU A 79 2.29 -5.01 9.53
C LEU A 79 1.94 -6.08 10.58
N GLU A 80 2.00 -7.35 10.21
CA GLU A 80 1.74 -8.49 11.12
C GLU A 80 2.70 -8.54 12.32
N THR A 81 3.91 -8.00 12.17
CA THR A 81 4.89 -7.91 13.26
C THR A 81 4.57 -6.80 14.26
N TYR A 82 3.87 -5.75 13.81
CA TYR A 82 3.54 -4.59 14.63
C TYR A 82 2.12 -4.66 15.18
N LEU A 83 1.15 -5.16 14.42
CA LEU A 83 -0.25 -5.29 14.81
C LEU A 83 -0.71 -6.73 14.56
N PRO A 84 -1.73 -7.22 15.26
CA PRO A 84 -2.30 -8.55 15.04
C PRO A 84 -3.15 -8.59 13.76
N ILE A 85 -2.56 -8.15 12.64
CA ILE A 85 -3.15 -8.09 11.30
C ILE A 85 -2.47 -9.18 10.48
N PRO A 86 -3.20 -10.24 10.08
CA PRO A 86 -2.65 -11.28 9.22
C PRO A 86 -2.10 -10.70 7.91
N SER A 87 -0.93 -11.16 7.46
CA SER A 87 -0.34 -10.71 6.19
C SER A 87 -1.26 -10.91 4.98
N GLY A 88 -2.19 -11.88 5.02
CA GLY A 88 -3.23 -12.10 3.99
C GLY A 88 -4.59 -11.42 4.23
N ALA A 89 -4.76 -10.61 5.28
CA ALA A 89 -6.03 -9.94 5.57
C ALA A 89 -6.46 -8.98 4.43
N THR A 90 -7.74 -8.93 4.10
CA THR A 90 -8.25 -7.93 3.16
C THR A 90 -8.30 -6.55 3.83
N GLU A 91 -8.44 -5.48 3.04
CA GLU A 91 -8.65 -4.13 3.58
C GLU A 91 -9.92 -4.05 4.46
N HIS A 92 -10.96 -4.82 4.11
CA HIS A 92 -12.17 -4.91 4.92
C HIS A 92 -11.89 -5.53 6.30
N VAL A 93 -11.11 -6.62 6.37
CA VAL A 93 -10.73 -7.23 7.66
C VAL A 93 -9.85 -6.27 8.47
N ILE A 94 -8.95 -5.54 7.83
CA ILE A 94 -8.15 -4.52 8.52
C ILE A 94 -9.04 -3.44 9.13
N HIS A 95 -10.03 -2.97 8.37
CA HIS A 95 -11.02 -2.00 8.84
C HIS A 95 -11.80 -2.54 10.06
N GLU A 96 -12.31 -3.77 10.00
CA GLU A 96 -13.01 -4.40 11.12
C GLU A 96 -12.13 -4.52 12.38
N LEU A 97 -10.84 -4.85 12.22
CA LEU A 97 -9.88 -4.92 13.34
C LEU A 97 -9.64 -3.54 13.97
N ILE A 98 -9.59 -2.48 13.16
CA ILE A 98 -9.45 -1.10 13.65
C ILE A 98 -10.72 -0.67 14.39
N GLU A 99 -11.91 -1.02 13.89
CA GLU A 99 -13.20 -0.76 14.53
C GLU A 99 -13.36 -1.48 15.86
N ALA A 100 -12.96 -2.76 15.93
CA ALA A 100 -12.95 -3.54 17.16
C ALA A 100 -11.96 -2.97 18.20
N GLY A 101 -10.91 -2.29 17.73
CA GLY A 101 -9.90 -1.63 18.53
C GLY A 101 -8.80 -2.57 19.02
N PHE A 102 -7.54 -2.12 18.91
CA PHE A 102 -6.38 -2.91 19.35
C PHE A 102 -6.21 -2.86 20.86
N LEU A 103 -5.78 -3.97 21.48
CA LEU A 103 -5.47 -3.99 22.91
C LEU A 103 -4.37 -2.97 23.27
N ALA A 104 -4.60 -2.18 24.32
CA ALA A 104 -3.63 -1.18 24.77
C ALA A 104 -2.28 -1.81 25.17
N SER A 105 -2.31 -3.03 25.71
CA SER A 105 -1.12 -3.82 26.06
C SER A 105 -0.24 -4.11 24.84
N HIS A 106 -0.83 -4.26 23.65
CA HIS A 106 -0.09 -4.50 22.41
C HIS A 106 0.76 -3.28 22.03
N LEU A 107 0.16 -2.08 22.03
CA LEU A 107 0.90 -0.83 21.80
C LEU A 107 1.97 -0.62 22.87
N LYS A 108 1.66 -0.89 24.14
CA LYS A 108 2.65 -0.79 25.23
C LYS A 108 3.85 -1.72 25.00
N ALA A 109 3.63 -2.95 24.56
CA ALA A 109 4.70 -3.89 24.24
C ALA A 109 5.58 -3.40 23.07
N LEU A 110 5.00 -2.80 22.03
CA LEU A 110 5.78 -2.21 20.93
C LEU A 110 6.67 -1.04 21.41
N CYS A 111 6.17 -0.25 22.36
CA CYS A 111 6.94 0.83 22.97
C CYS A 111 8.09 0.29 23.82
N ASP A 112 7.83 -0.73 24.63
CA ASP A 112 8.84 -1.36 25.50
C ASP A 112 9.93 -2.07 24.70
N GLN A 113 9.59 -2.63 23.53
CA GLN A 113 10.54 -3.18 22.57
C GLN A 113 11.30 -2.11 21.77
N GLY A 114 11.00 -0.83 21.97
CA GLY A 114 11.60 0.28 21.23
C GLY A 114 11.19 0.35 19.76
N LYS A 115 10.22 -0.45 19.32
CA LYS A 115 9.68 -0.45 17.94
C LYS A 115 8.92 0.83 17.64
N ILE A 116 8.19 1.35 18.63
CA ILE A 116 7.51 2.65 18.56
C ILE A 116 8.19 3.60 19.56
N PRO A 117 8.89 4.65 19.09
CA PRO A 117 9.46 5.67 19.96
C PRO A 117 8.40 6.41 20.80
N PRO A 118 8.73 6.89 22.02
CA PRO A 118 7.80 7.62 22.87
C PRO A 118 7.12 8.82 22.19
N ALA A 119 7.86 9.57 21.38
CA ALA A 119 7.33 10.73 20.65
C ALA A 119 6.24 10.36 19.62
N MET A 120 6.31 9.15 19.05
CA MET A 120 5.28 8.63 18.15
C MET A 120 4.11 8.04 18.93
N GLN A 121 4.37 7.37 20.05
CA GLN A 121 3.34 6.83 20.93
C GLN A 121 2.42 7.93 21.48
N ASP A 122 2.98 9.06 21.94
CA ASP A 122 2.19 10.15 22.52
C ASP A 122 1.17 10.76 21.53
N ARG A 123 1.44 10.66 20.22
CA ARG A 123 0.50 11.06 19.15
C ARG A 123 -0.68 10.12 19.00
N VAL A 124 -0.48 8.84 19.28
CA VAL A 124 -1.53 7.83 19.27
C VAL A 124 -2.38 8.00 20.52
N ILE A 125 -1.74 7.94 21.68
CA ILE A 125 -2.38 7.98 22.99
C ILE A 125 -1.38 8.45 24.04
N PRO A 126 -1.72 9.40 24.93
CA PRO A 126 -0.82 9.84 25.99
C PRO A 126 -0.40 8.69 26.91
N LEU A 127 0.87 8.67 27.34
CA LEU A 127 1.45 7.56 28.12
C LEU A 127 0.64 7.21 29.38
N LYS A 128 0.17 8.22 30.12
CA LYS A 128 -0.65 8.01 31.32
C LYS A 128 -1.94 7.25 31.00
N ARG A 129 -2.61 7.56 29.88
CA ARG A 129 -3.85 6.90 29.45
C ARG A 129 -3.55 5.48 28.96
N LEU A 130 -2.46 5.29 28.20
CA LEU A 130 -2.00 3.98 27.76
C LEU A 130 -1.78 3.04 28.94
N VAL A 131 -1.06 3.49 29.97
CA VAL A 131 -0.79 2.71 31.19
C VAL A 131 -2.09 2.39 31.95
N SER A 132 -3.03 3.34 32.06
CA SER A 132 -4.35 3.06 32.67
C SER A 132 -5.09 1.95 31.95
N ARG A 133 -5.21 2.04 30.61
CA ARG A 133 -5.89 1.02 29.80
C ARG A 133 -5.23 -0.34 29.87
N CYS A 134 -3.90 -0.41 29.96
CA CYS A 134 -3.19 -1.67 30.15
C CYS A 134 -3.58 -2.33 31.49
N LYS A 135 -3.70 -1.56 32.57
CA LYS A 135 -4.10 -2.09 33.89
C LYS A 135 -5.55 -2.61 33.89
N GLU A 136 -6.41 -1.96 33.12
CA GLU A 136 -7.83 -2.30 33.00
C GLU A 136 -8.10 -3.33 31.88
N ASN A 137 -7.05 -3.80 31.20
CA ASN A 137 -7.13 -4.70 30.03
C ASN A 137 -8.10 -4.21 28.93
N GLN A 138 -8.09 -2.91 28.67
CA GLN A 138 -8.97 -2.27 27.69
C GLN A 138 -8.32 -2.13 26.31
N SER A 139 -9.15 -2.16 25.27
CA SER A 139 -8.77 -1.75 23.92
C SER A 139 -8.60 -0.23 23.80
N LEU A 140 -7.83 0.18 22.80
CA LEU A 140 -7.82 1.54 22.29
C LEU A 140 -9.18 1.89 21.69
N SER A 141 -9.59 3.16 21.72
CA SER A 141 -10.79 3.59 21.00
C SER A 141 -10.60 3.43 19.49
N LEU A 142 -11.68 3.53 18.71
CA LEU A 142 -11.61 3.58 17.24
C LEU A 142 -10.59 4.63 16.77
N GLU A 143 -10.68 5.87 17.25
CA GLU A 143 -9.78 6.96 16.86
C GLU A 143 -8.32 6.73 17.25
N GLU A 144 -8.06 6.06 18.36
CA GLU A 144 -6.69 5.75 18.82
C GLU A 144 -6.15 4.53 18.06
N SER A 145 -6.99 3.55 17.73
CA SER A 145 -6.65 2.39 16.90
C SER A 145 -6.36 2.79 15.46
N ASP A 146 -7.15 3.70 14.89
CA ASP A 146 -6.93 4.28 13.57
C ASP A 146 -5.62 5.11 13.53
N ARG A 147 -5.35 5.93 14.56
CA ARG A 147 -4.05 6.61 14.69
C ARG A 147 -2.88 5.64 14.81
N LEU A 148 -3.04 4.57 15.58
CA LEU A 148 -2.03 3.52 15.71
C LEU A 148 -1.78 2.83 14.35
N PHE A 149 -2.85 2.49 13.64
CA PHE A 149 -2.77 1.87 12.33
C PHE A 149 -2.01 2.77 11.34
N ARG A 150 -2.35 4.06 11.23
CA ARG A 150 -1.61 5.00 10.36
C ARG A 150 -0.13 5.07 10.68
N LEU A 151 0.23 5.10 11.97
CA LEU A 151 1.62 5.10 12.40
C LEU A 151 2.34 3.82 11.96
N VAL A 152 1.75 2.66 12.26
CA VAL A 152 2.32 1.36 11.95
C VAL A 152 2.38 1.10 10.44
N HIS A 153 1.37 1.55 9.69
CA HIS A 153 1.31 1.50 8.23
C HIS A 153 2.54 2.16 7.62
N VAL A 154 2.85 3.40 8.05
CA VAL A 154 4.01 4.13 7.55
C VAL A 154 5.34 3.51 8.00
N ILE A 155 5.42 2.97 9.23
CA ILE A 155 6.61 2.24 9.68
C ILE A 155 6.84 1.01 8.81
N ALA A 156 5.81 0.18 8.60
CA ALA A 156 5.88 -1.02 7.79
C ALA A 156 6.23 -0.72 6.32
N MET A 157 5.66 0.35 5.75
CA MET A 157 5.99 0.81 4.40
C MET A 157 7.44 1.29 4.32
N SER A 158 7.91 2.04 5.33
CA SER A 158 9.31 2.48 5.39
C SER A 158 10.26 1.29 5.50
N ASP A 159 9.97 0.31 6.35
CA ASP A 159 10.75 -0.92 6.48
C ASP A 159 10.85 -1.68 5.15
N ALA A 160 9.74 -1.77 4.41
CA ALA A 160 9.71 -2.40 3.08
C ALA A 160 10.54 -1.62 2.04
N VAL A 161 10.48 -0.28 2.06
CA VAL A 161 11.22 0.56 1.10
C VAL A 161 12.72 0.58 1.40
N PHE A 162 13.13 0.66 2.66
CA PHE A 162 14.54 0.78 3.04
C PHE A 162 15.25 -0.56 3.27
N GLY A 163 14.49 -1.63 3.55
CA GLY A 163 15.02 -2.96 3.91
C GLY A 163 15.80 -2.99 5.23
N ASP A 164 15.80 -1.89 5.98
CA ASP A 164 16.58 -1.68 7.20
C ASP A 164 15.79 -0.78 8.15
N GLN A 165 15.44 -1.33 9.31
CA GLN A 165 14.59 -0.67 10.29
C GLN A 165 15.24 0.61 10.87
N GLU A 166 16.56 0.62 11.03
CA GLU A 166 17.27 1.79 11.56
C GLU A 166 17.39 2.91 10.51
N LYS A 167 17.46 2.57 9.22
CA LYS A 167 17.33 3.56 8.13
C LYS A 167 15.90 4.11 8.07
N ALA A 168 14.89 3.25 8.15
CA ALA A 168 13.48 3.65 8.17
C ALA A 168 13.20 4.63 9.31
N ARG A 169 13.60 4.28 10.54
CA ARG A 169 13.43 5.15 11.72
C ARG A 169 14.16 6.48 11.58
N ARG A 170 15.40 6.48 11.08
CA ARG A 170 16.14 7.73 10.80
C ARG A 170 15.47 8.56 9.72
N TRP A 171 14.89 7.93 8.70
CA TRP A 171 14.16 8.64 7.66
C TRP A 171 12.88 9.28 8.21
N LEU A 172 12.11 8.55 9.02
CA LEU A 172 10.85 9.03 9.62
C LEU A 172 11.03 10.16 10.63
N SER A 173 12.18 10.23 11.30
CA SER A 173 12.48 11.24 12.33
C SER A 173 13.12 12.53 11.79
N LYS A 174 13.77 12.48 10.62
CA LYS A 174 14.44 13.66 10.06
C LYS A 174 13.47 14.58 9.31
N PRO A 175 13.54 15.90 9.49
CA PRO A 175 12.88 16.89 8.64
C PRO A 175 13.03 16.62 7.14
N LYS A 176 11.99 16.94 6.36
CA LYS A 176 11.97 16.82 4.90
C LYS A 176 11.56 18.15 4.29
N ARG A 177 12.30 18.61 3.29
CA ARG A 177 11.97 19.84 2.55
C ARG A 177 10.60 19.76 1.89
N GLN A 178 10.27 18.58 1.35
CA GLN A 178 8.98 18.28 0.72
C GLN A 178 7.80 18.35 1.71
N LEU A 179 8.08 18.27 3.01
CA LEU A 179 7.08 18.36 4.09
C LEU A 179 7.21 19.67 4.88
N ALA A 180 7.61 20.75 4.20
CA ALA A 180 7.80 22.09 4.78
C ALA A 180 8.73 22.11 6.02
N GLY A 181 9.76 21.27 6.04
CA GLY A 181 10.72 21.19 7.14
C GLY A 181 10.25 20.36 8.34
N ARG A 182 9.07 19.73 8.26
CA ARG A 182 8.62 18.77 9.26
C ARG A 182 9.13 17.36 8.94
N SER A 183 9.26 16.53 9.97
CA SER A 183 9.58 15.11 9.81
C SER A 183 8.33 14.30 9.40
N PRO A 184 8.47 13.19 8.67
CA PRO A 184 7.34 12.33 8.32
C PRO A 184 6.49 11.92 9.53
N ALA A 185 7.15 11.58 10.65
CA ALA A 185 6.47 11.24 11.90
C ALA A 185 5.50 12.33 12.38
N GLU A 186 5.82 13.60 12.15
CA GLU A 186 5.02 14.78 12.56
C GLU A 186 3.72 14.95 11.79
N LEU A 187 3.59 14.32 10.62
CA LEU A 187 2.41 14.43 9.78
C LEU A 187 1.38 13.30 10.05
N LEU A 188 1.78 12.24 10.76
CA LEU A 188 0.96 11.02 10.93
C LEU A 188 -0.27 11.20 11.84
N SER A 189 -0.46 12.38 12.43
CA SER A 189 -1.64 12.71 13.23
C SER A 189 -2.92 12.85 12.39
N THR A 190 -2.81 12.97 11.06
CA THR A 190 -3.95 13.16 10.15
C THR A 190 -3.83 12.25 8.93
N SER A 191 -4.95 11.82 8.35
CA SER A 191 -4.96 11.05 7.10
C SER A 191 -4.27 11.80 5.94
N ALA A 192 -4.53 13.10 5.78
CA ALA A 192 -3.92 13.93 4.75
C ALA A 192 -2.38 14.02 4.89
N GLY A 193 -1.87 14.08 6.13
CA GLY A 193 -0.44 14.06 6.40
C GLY A 193 0.19 12.68 6.15
N THR A 194 -0.51 11.60 6.52
CA THR A 194 -0.08 10.24 6.23
C THR A 194 0.03 9.99 4.72
N HIS A 195 -0.95 10.45 3.93
CA HIS A 195 -0.92 10.32 2.48
C HIS A 195 0.29 11.03 1.85
N GLN A 196 0.64 12.23 2.32
CA GLN A 196 1.84 12.94 1.87
C GLN A 196 3.13 12.14 2.16
N VAL A 197 3.18 11.42 3.29
CA VAL A 197 4.31 10.58 3.65
C VAL A 197 4.37 9.33 2.78
N GLU A 198 3.23 8.70 2.49
CA GLU A 198 3.12 7.55 1.57
C GLU A 198 3.61 7.93 0.18
N GLU A 199 3.14 9.05 -0.39
CA GLU A 199 3.59 9.54 -1.69
C GLU A 199 5.11 9.77 -1.71
N LEU A 200 5.66 10.31 -0.62
CA LEU A 200 7.10 10.55 -0.52
C LEU A 200 7.88 9.22 -0.46
N LEU A 201 7.38 8.22 0.26
CA LEU A 201 7.96 6.87 0.30
C LEU A 201 7.91 6.18 -1.06
N ILE A 202 6.81 6.32 -1.81
CA ILE A 202 6.68 5.79 -3.17
C ILE A 202 7.76 6.41 -4.07
N ARG A 203 7.93 7.74 -4.04
CA ARG A 203 8.98 8.41 -4.83
C ARG A 203 10.39 7.95 -4.44
N VAL A 204 10.63 7.68 -3.15
CA VAL A 204 11.90 7.10 -2.69
C VAL A 204 12.10 5.71 -3.27
N ALA A 205 11.08 4.85 -3.24
CA ALA A 205 11.15 3.49 -3.78
C ALA A 205 11.38 3.47 -5.30
N GLU A 206 10.84 4.46 -6.03
CA GLU A 206 11.02 4.63 -7.47
C GLU A 206 12.34 5.30 -7.85
N GLY A 207 13.17 5.69 -6.87
CA GLY A 207 14.44 6.40 -7.11
C GLY A 207 14.26 7.85 -7.57
N LEU A 208 13.06 8.42 -7.43
CA LEU A 208 12.70 9.79 -7.82
C LEU A 208 12.97 10.81 -6.71
N TYR A 209 13.81 10.46 -5.73
CA TYR A 209 14.11 11.28 -4.57
C TYR A 209 15.45 12.03 -4.73
N SER A 210 15.38 13.37 -4.80
CA SER A 210 16.53 14.29 -4.83
C SER A 210 16.43 15.39 -3.77
#